data_AF-A0A2M7IQH1-F1
#
_entry.id   AF-A0A2M7IQH1-F1
#
_cell.length_a   1.000
_cell.length_b   1.000
_cell.length_c   1.000
_cell.angle_alpha   90.00
_cell.angle_beta   90.00
_cell.angle_gamma   90.00
#
_symmetry.space_group_name_H-M   'P 1'
#
loop_
_entity.id
_entity.type
_entity.pdbx_description
1 polymer ?
#
loop_
_entity_poly.entity_id
_entity_poly.type
_entity_poly.pdbx_seq_one_letter_code
_entity_poly.pdbx_strand_id
1 'polypeptide(L)'
;MQVMSEFCNVLRKKFKFTTKQLNLILQDFENNFQLSRTATEQIKTALIISDQYKYSFYDFLVIAGAILSDCAILFSEDLQNNQTILNKLKIVNPFKLS
;
A
#
# COMPACT_ATOMS: atom_id res chain seq x y z
N MET A 1 4.73 -4.24 1.48
CA MET A 1 4.76 -5.48 0.67
C MET A 1 3.38 -6.04 0.25
N GLN A 2 2.28 -5.73 0.94
CA GLN A 2 0.98 -6.37 0.70
C GLN A 2 0.34 -6.02 -0.67
N VAL A 3 0.29 -4.75 -1.08
CA VAL A 3 -0.25 -4.33 -2.41
C VAL A 3 0.38 -5.08 -3.58
N MET A 4 1.73 -5.18 -3.60
CA MET A 4 2.43 -5.90 -4.67
C MET A 4 2.11 -7.40 -4.67
N SER A 5 1.92 -7.98 -3.48
CA SER A 5 1.54 -9.40 -3.35
C SER A 5 0.13 -9.65 -3.88
N GLU A 6 -0.81 -8.74 -3.61
CA GLU A 6 -2.17 -8.82 -4.14
C GLU A 6 -2.22 -8.64 -5.66
N PHE A 7 -1.47 -7.67 -6.18
CA PHE A 7 -1.31 -7.45 -7.61
C PHE A 7 -0.81 -8.72 -8.32
N CYS A 8 0.28 -9.32 -7.84
CA CYS A 8 0.82 -10.57 -8.39
C CYS A 8 -0.19 -11.73 -8.29
N ASN A 9 -0.93 -11.84 -7.18
CA ASN A 9 -1.95 -12.86 -7.00
C ASN A 9 -3.10 -12.71 -8.00
N VAL A 10 -3.55 -11.48 -8.28
CA VAL A 10 -4.57 -11.17 -9.28
C VAL A 10 -4.08 -11.54 -10.69
N LEU A 11 -2.88 -11.09 -11.07
CA LEU A 11 -2.29 -11.42 -12.37
C LEU A 11 -2.15 -12.94 -12.58
N ARG A 12 -1.74 -13.67 -11.54
CA ARG A 12 -1.63 -15.12 -11.59
C ARG A 12 -3.00 -15.82 -11.70
N LYS A 13 -3.97 -15.44 -10.86
CA LYS A 13 -5.26 -16.15 -10.77
C LYS A 13 -6.19 -15.83 -11.92
N LYS A 14 -6.34 -14.53 -12.25
CA LYS A 14 -7.30 -14.04 -13.25
C LYS A 14 -6.71 -14.00 -14.66
N PHE A 15 -5.46 -13.55 -14.79
CA PHE A 15 -4.82 -13.35 -16.11
C PHE A 15 -3.86 -14.47 -16.50
N LYS A 16 -3.65 -15.47 -15.63
CA LYS A 16 -2.81 -16.65 -15.86
C LYS A 16 -1.35 -16.31 -16.21
N PHE A 17 -0.83 -15.21 -15.67
CA PHE A 17 0.56 -14.82 -15.90
C PHE A 17 1.52 -15.89 -15.36
N THR A 18 2.55 -16.18 -16.13
CA THR A 18 3.63 -17.10 -15.73
C THR A 18 4.56 -16.42 -14.73
N THR A 19 5.31 -17.21 -13.96
CA THR A 19 6.34 -16.70 -13.05
C THR A 19 7.36 -15.81 -13.75
N LYS A 20 7.73 -16.14 -15.00
CA LYS A 20 8.65 -15.33 -15.81
C LYS A 20 8.08 -13.94 -16.10
N GLN A 21 6.81 -13.85 -16.48
CA GLN A 21 6.15 -12.55 -16.72
C GLN A 21 6.03 -11.73 -15.44
N LEU A 22 5.67 -12.36 -14.32
CA LEU A 22 5.58 -11.66 -13.03
C LEU A 22 6.94 -11.10 -12.60
N ASN A 23 8.03 -11.84 -12.79
CA ASN A 23 9.38 -11.36 -12.47
C ASN A 23 9.80 -10.16 -13.32
N LEU A 24 9.45 -10.12 -14.61
CA LEU A 24 9.73 -8.97 -15.46
C LEU A 24 8.98 -7.71 -14.97
N ILE A 25 7.71 -7.87 -14.61
CA ILE A 25 6.91 -6.77 -14.10
C ILE A 25 7.46 -6.27 -12.76
N LEU A 26 7.86 -7.18 -11.86
CA LEU A 26 8.48 -6.81 -10.59
C LEU A 26 9.80 -6.05 -10.79
N GLN A 27 10.62 -6.46 -11.76
CA GLN A 27 11.83 -5.73 -12.13
C GLN A 27 11.51 -4.33 -12.66
N ASP A 28 10.48 -4.18 -13.50
CA ASP A 28 10.04 -2.88 -13.97
C ASP A 28 9.58 -1.99 -12.80
N PHE A 29 8.86 -2.55 -11.82
CA PHE A 29 8.49 -1.80 -10.61
C PHE A 29 9.70 -1.40 -9.78
N GLU A 30 10.67 -2.30 -9.56
CA GLU A 30 11.91 -2.00 -8.83
C GLU A 30 12.72 -0.88 -9.49
N ASN A 31 12.71 -0.81 -10.82
CA ASN A 31 13.43 0.21 -11.58
C ASN A 31 12.75 1.58 -11.56
N ASN A 32 11.42 1.62 -11.44
CA ASN A 32 10.64 2.85 -11.56
C ASN A 32 10.13 3.39 -10.21
N PHE A 33 10.14 2.59 -9.15
CA PHE A 33 9.55 2.94 -7.86
C PHE A 33 10.43 2.55 -6.67
N GLN A 34 10.36 3.36 -5.61
CA GLN A 34 11.00 3.03 -4.34
C GLN A 34 10.20 1.96 -3.59
N LEU A 35 10.73 0.73 -3.52
CA LEU A 35 10.10 -0.35 -2.77
C LEU A 35 10.66 -0.41 -1.34
N SER A 36 9.79 -0.16 -0.36
CA SER A 36 10.13 -0.32 1.07
C SER A 36 10.32 -1.81 1.42
N ARG A 37 11.45 -2.13 2.08
CA ARG A 37 11.93 -3.50 2.34
C ARG A 37 11.63 -4.04 3.75
N THR A 38 11.11 -3.24 4.68
CA THR A 38 11.01 -3.64 6.11
C THR A 38 9.61 -4.11 6.51
N ALA A 39 9.30 -5.38 6.27
CA ALA A 39 8.01 -5.99 6.64
C ALA A 39 7.71 -5.91 8.16
N THR A 40 8.70 -6.13 9.02
CA THR A 40 8.51 -6.10 10.49
C THR A 40 8.21 -4.70 11.01
N GLU A 41 8.90 -3.69 10.47
CA GLU A 41 8.67 -2.29 10.83
C GLU A 41 7.29 -1.81 10.35
N GLN A 42 6.89 -2.23 9.14
CA GLN A 42 5.56 -1.99 8.59
C GLN A 42 4.47 -2.58 9.50
N ILE A 43 4.64 -3.81 9.97
CA ILE A 43 3.69 -4.47 10.89
C ILE A 43 3.62 -3.75 12.24
N LYS A 44 4.76 -3.40 12.86
CA LYS A 44 4.77 -2.68 14.13
C LYS A 44 4.10 -1.31 14.02
N THR A 45 4.39 -0.59 12.95
CA THR A 45 3.79 0.71 12.66
C THR A 45 2.28 0.57 12.43
N ALA A 46 1.86 -0.45 11.68
CA ALA A 46 0.44 -0.75 11.47
C ALA A 46 -0.30 -1.03 12.78
N LEU A 47 0.30 -1.83 13.69
CA LEU A 47 -0.28 -2.08 15.01
C LEU A 47 -0.47 -0.79 15.82
N ILE A 48 0.56 0.06 15.86
CA ILE A 48 0.52 1.34 16.60
C ILE A 48 -0.60 2.26 16.06
N ILE A 49 -0.73 2.35 14.74
CA ILE A 49 -1.75 3.20 14.11
C ILE A 49 -3.14 2.57 14.28
N SER A 50 -3.25 1.23 14.23
CA SER A 50 -4.53 0.53 14.37
C SER A 50 -5.17 0.69 15.74
N ASP A 51 -4.37 0.90 16.80
CA ASP A 51 -4.90 1.19 18.13
C ASP A 51 -5.60 2.56 18.20
N GLN A 52 -5.21 3.50 17.32
CA GLN A 52 -5.74 4.86 17.29
C GLN A 52 -6.94 5.04 16.34
N TYR A 53 -7.08 4.16 15.35
CA TYR A 53 -8.06 4.29 14.28
C TYR A 53 -8.75 2.94 14.05
N LYS A 54 -10.09 2.89 13.99
CA LYS A 54 -10.86 1.63 13.96
C LYS A 54 -10.97 0.95 12.58
N TYR A 55 -9.93 1.00 11.74
CA TYR A 55 -9.92 0.30 10.45
C TYR A 55 -9.50 -1.18 10.58
N SER A 56 -9.63 -1.93 9.48
CA SER A 56 -9.06 -3.29 9.40
C SER A 56 -7.54 -3.24 9.53
N PHE A 57 -6.96 -4.24 10.18
CA PHE A 57 -5.50 -4.38 10.30
C PHE A 57 -4.79 -4.31 8.92
N TYR A 58 -5.42 -4.86 7.88
CA TYR A 58 -4.87 -4.85 6.52
C TYR A 58 -4.79 -3.45 5.90
N ASP A 59 -5.78 -2.59 6.19
CA ASP A 59 -5.77 -1.19 5.76
C ASP A 59 -4.58 -0.44 6.39
N PHE A 60 -4.26 -0.75 7.64
CA PHE A 60 -3.12 -0.16 8.34
C PHE A 60 -1.77 -0.63 7.82
N LEU A 61 -1.67 -1.81 7.20
CA LEU A 61 -0.43 -2.20 6.55
C LEU A 61 -0.14 -1.25 5.38
N VAL A 62 -1.13 -0.90 4.55
CA VAL A 62 -0.95 0.05 3.44
C VAL A 62 -0.56 1.43 3.97
N ILE A 63 -1.29 1.94 4.98
CA ILE A 63 -1.02 3.24 5.61
C ILE A 63 0.39 3.27 6.22
N ALA A 64 0.78 2.24 6.96
CA ALA A 64 2.11 2.14 7.56
C ALA A 64 3.21 2.13 6.49
N GLY A 65 2.99 1.44 5.36
CA GLY A 65 3.93 1.44 4.24
C GLY A 65 4.14 2.83 3.65
N ALA A 66 3.06 3.60 3.48
CA ALA A 66 3.12 4.97 3.00
C ALA A 66 3.86 5.90 3.99
N ILE A 67 3.58 5.78 5.30
CA ILE A 67 4.25 6.57 6.34
C ILE A 67 5.75 6.26 6.40
N LEU A 68 6.13 4.98 6.39
CA LEU A 68 7.54 4.57 6.41
C LEU A 68 8.32 4.95 5.15
N SER A 69 7.60 5.25 4.07
CA SER A 69 8.18 5.73 2.81
C SER A 69 8.11 7.26 2.68
N ASP A 70 7.82 7.97 3.78
CA ASP A 70 7.64 9.43 3.84
C ASP A 70 6.68 9.99 2.77
N CYS A 71 5.65 9.22 2.41
CA CYS A 71 4.65 9.65 1.45
C CYS A 71 3.76 10.72 2.09
N ALA A 72 3.53 11.82 1.36
CA ALA A 72 2.59 12.87 1.78
C ALA A 72 1.13 12.53 1.44
N ILE A 73 0.90 11.74 0.38
CA ILE A 73 -0.43 11.40 -0.13
C ILE A 73 -0.52 9.90 -0.36
N LEU A 74 -1.60 9.28 0.15
CA LEU A 74 -2.00 7.91 -0.17
C LEU A 74 -3.28 7.95 -1.00
N PHE A 75 -3.21 7.44 -2.23
CA PHE A 75 -4.40 7.27 -3.06
C PHE A 75 -5.13 5.98 -2.69
N SER A 76 -6.42 6.09 -2.35
CA SER A 76 -7.25 4.92 -2.03
C SER A 76 -8.73 5.22 -2.24
N GLU A 77 -9.45 4.27 -2.86
CA GLU A 77 -10.90 4.35 -3.04
C GLU A 77 -11.68 3.92 -1.79
N ASP A 78 -11.16 2.94 -1.05
CA ASP A 78 -11.82 2.31 0.09
C ASP A 78 -11.63 3.08 1.40
N LEU A 79 -10.51 3.79 1.56
CA LEU A 79 -10.21 4.55 2.76
C LEU A 79 -10.95 5.90 2.79
N GLN A 80 -11.13 6.45 3.99
CA GLN A 80 -11.85 7.71 4.16
C GLN A 80 -11.10 8.88 3.49
N ASN A 81 -11.71 9.41 2.42
CA ASN A 81 -11.17 10.55 1.69
C ASN A 81 -10.96 11.78 2.59
N ASN A 82 -9.88 12.53 2.34
CA ASN A 82 -9.43 13.69 3.10
C ASN A 82 -9.05 13.42 4.57
N GLN A 83 -9.05 12.17 5.03
CA GLN A 83 -8.50 11.85 6.34
C GLN A 83 -6.99 12.08 6.35
N THR A 84 -6.49 12.69 7.42
CA THR A 84 -5.05 12.83 7.65
C THR A 84 -4.63 11.92 8.79
N ILE A 85 -3.68 11.02 8.53
CA ILE A 85 -3.13 10.10 9.52
C ILE A 85 -1.86 10.70 10.11
N LEU A 86 -1.80 10.77 11.45
CA LEU A 86 -0.67 11.27 12.23
C LEU A 86 -0.14 12.65 11.77
N ASN A 87 -1.00 13.51 11.21
CA ASN A 87 -0.63 14.80 10.61
C ASN A 87 0.48 14.72 9.54
N LYS A 88 0.70 13.54 8.93
CA LYS A 88 1.77 13.31 7.95
C LYS A 88 1.26 12.82 6.60
N LEU A 89 0.27 11.93 6.61
CA LEU A 89 -0.23 11.27 5.40
C LEU A 89 -1.68 11.67 5.14
N LYS A 90 -1.94 12.30 4.00
CA LYS A 90 -3.29 12.61 3.55
C LYS A 90 -3.83 11.49 2.64
N ILE A 91 -5.01 10.99 2.95
CA ILE A 91 -5.72 10.02 2.12
C ILE A 91 -6.55 10.78 1.09
N VAL A 92 -6.37 10.44 -0.19
CA VAL A 92 -7.09 11.05 -1.32
C VAL A 92 -7.74 9.95 -2.14
N ASN A 93 -9.06 10.02 -2.32
CA ASN A 93 -9.77 9.15 -3.25
C ASN A 93 -9.65 9.74 -4.66
N PRO A 94 -8.95 9.09 -5.60
CA PRO A 94 -8.69 9.64 -6.94
C PRO A 94 -9.95 9.69 -7.82
N PHE A 95 -11.03 9.01 -7.44
CA PHE A 95 -12.31 8.98 -8.17
C PHE A 95 -13.32 10.00 -7.63
N LYS A 96 -13.01 10.64 -6.50
CA LYS A 96 -13.81 11.77 -6.01
C LYS A 96 -13.22 13.05 -6.61
N LEU A 97 -13.93 13.59 -7.60
CA LEU A 97 -13.66 14.93 -8.12
C LEU A 97 -13.77 15.92 -6.95
N SER A 98 -12.69 16.67 -6.72
CA SER A 98 -12.63 17.80 -5.78
C SER A 98 -13.42 19.00 -6.28
#